data_AF-A0A7S3Q139-F1
#
_entry.id   AF-A0A7S3Q139-F1
#
_cell.length_a   1.000
_cell.length_b   1.000
_cell.length_c   1.000
_cell.angle_alpha   90.00
_cell.angle_beta   90.00
_cell.angle_gamma   90.00
#
_symmetry.space_group_name_H-M   'P 1'
#
loop_
_entity.id
_entity.type
_entity.pdbx_description
1 polymer ?
#
loop_
_entity_poly.entity_id
_entity_poly.type
_entity_poly.pdbx_seq_one_letter_code
_entity_poly.pdbx_strand_id
1 'polypeptide(L)'
;PSVSNSRSSTALNESLFTRIAKMDLWAPVKDSNDYGARSKKKVGLGSLSGKSYIPDGLNKSQYESLRKQEAAKKAANYDRNVKKAGKFLDYTLFYKQRGTDTGSDWKKSVTLGHRMAKTK
;
A
#
# COMPACT_ATOMS: atom_id res chain seq x y z
N PRO A 1 11.53 -17.95 47.84
CA PRO A 1 11.40 -17.81 46.37
C PRO A 1 11.41 -16.33 45.94
N SER A 2 12.52 -15.83 45.40
CA SER A 2 12.64 -14.44 44.93
C SER A 2 12.08 -14.30 43.52
N VAL A 3 11.13 -13.38 43.34
CA VAL A 3 10.57 -13.01 42.03
C VAL A 3 11.63 -12.19 41.29
N SER A 4 12.23 -12.75 40.23
CA SER A 4 13.16 -12.03 39.37
C SER A 4 12.38 -11.01 38.54
N ASN A 5 12.41 -9.75 38.96
CA ASN A 5 11.88 -8.63 38.19
C ASN A 5 12.79 -8.43 36.96
N SER A 6 12.36 -8.94 35.80
CA SER A 6 13.09 -8.79 34.53
C SER A 6 13.27 -7.31 34.23
N ARG A 7 14.52 -6.85 34.12
CA ARG A 7 14.84 -5.46 33.78
C ARG A 7 14.23 -5.12 32.42
N SER A 8 13.44 -4.04 32.38
CA SER A 8 13.02 -3.42 31.13
C SER A 8 14.26 -3.06 30.29
N SER A 9 14.22 -3.38 29.01
CA SER A 9 15.34 -3.18 28.10
C SER A 9 15.74 -1.70 28.00
N THR A 10 17.04 -1.44 27.87
CA THR A 10 17.63 -0.09 27.66
C THR A 10 17.58 0.36 26.20
N ALA A 11 16.79 -0.31 25.36
CA ALA A 11 16.63 0.11 23.98
C ALA A 11 15.98 1.50 23.96
N LEU A 12 16.66 2.47 23.37
CA LEU A 12 16.18 3.83 23.17
C LEU A 12 14.87 3.80 22.38
N ASN A 13 13.75 3.85 23.10
CA ASN A 13 12.50 4.34 22.51
C ASN A 13 12.73 5.84 22.26
N GLU A 14 13.22 6.19 21.07
CA GLU A 14 13.37 7.60 20.68
C GLU A 14 12.10 8.36 21.01
N SER A 15 12.23 9.39 21.85
CA SER A 15 11.10 10.21 22.26
C SER A 15 10.54 10.97 21.05
N LEU A 16 9.25 11.30 21.09
CA LEU A 16 8.60 12.12 20.06
C LEU A 16 9.39 13.44 19.82
N PHE A 17 9.92 14.04 20.89
CA PHE A 17 10.72 15.25 20.83
C PHE A 17 12.03 15.08 20.07
N THR A 18 12.73 13.96 20.23
CA THR A 18 13.97 13.70 19.47
C THR A 18 13.70 13.59 17.97
N ARG A 19 12.55 13.02 17.56
CA ARG A 19 12.15 12.95 16.13
C ARG A 19 11.79 14.32 15.57
N ILE A 20 11.05 15.13 16.33
CA ILE A 20 10.72 16.50 15.95
C ILE A 20 11.99 17.34 15.80
N ALA A 21 12.91 17.25 16.78
CA ALA A 21 14.17 18.00 16.76
C ALA A 21 15.10 17.59 15.60
N LYS A 22 15.10 16.30 15.22
CA LYS A 22 15.81 15.79 14.04
C LYS A 22 15.07 16.05 12.71
N MET A 23 13.89 16.64 12.77
CA MET A 23 12.99 16.94 11.64
C MET A 23 12.61 15.74 10.77
N ASP A 24 12.81 14.51 11.27
CA ASP A 24 12.49 13.29 10.54
C ASP A 24 11.36 12.53 11.23
N LEU A 25 10.15 13.04 11.02
CA LEU A 25 8.90 12.44 11.48
C LEU A 25 8.53 11.17 10.69
N TRP A 26 9.16 10.95 9.52
CA TRP A 26 8.78 9.91 8.57
C TRP A 26 9.73 8.70 8.57
N ALA A 27 10.96 8.81 9.08
CA ALA A 27 11.91 7.70 9.19
C ALA A 27 11.30 6.38 9.73
N PRO A 28 10.49 6.38 10.82
CA PRO A 28 9.90 5.14 11.34
C PRO A 28 8.82 4.53 10.43
N VAL A 29 8.26 5.33 9.51
CA VAL A 29 7.13 4.97 8.65
C VAL A 29 7.40 5.36 7.19
N LYS A 30 8.66 5.23 6.76
CA LYS A 30 9.16 5.73 5.46
C LYS A 30 8.36 5.25 4.25
N ASP A 31 7.77 4.06 4.37
CA ASP A 31 6.98 3.42 3.32
C ASP A 31 5.46 3.54 3.54
N SER A 32 5.01 4.39 4.48
CA SER A 32 3.58 4.60 4.76
C SER A 32 2.81 5.14 3.55
N ASN A 33 3.50 5.84 2.66
CA ASN A 33 2.94 6.43 1.44
C ASN A 33 3.10 5.51 0.21
N ASP A 34 3.76 4.36 0.36
CA ASP A 34 3.92 3.43 -0.75
C ASP A 34 2.58 2.83 -1.15
N TYR A 35 2.36 2.72 -2.46
CA TYR A 35 1.21 2.02 -2.99
C TYR A 35 1.33 0.52 -2.68
N GLY A 36 0.59 0.07 -1.68
CA GLY A 36 0.79 -1.26 -1.06
C GLY A 36 0.76 -1.22 0.46
N ALA A 37 1.12 -0.08 1.06
CA ALA A 37 1.24 0.10 2.51
C ALA A 37 -0.07 -0.11 3.30
N ARG A 38 -1.23 -0.15 2.62
CA ARG A 38 -2.53 -0.51 3.22
C ARG A 38 -2.48 -1.84 3.97
N SER A 39 -1.71 -2.82 3.53
CA SER A 39 -1.59 -4.13 4.20
C SER A 39 -1.08 -4.03 5.63
N LYS A 40 -0.30 -2.98 5.94
CA LYS A 40 0.21 -2.68 7.28
C LYS A 40 -0.82 -2.02 8.19
N LYS A 41 -1.94 -1.56 7.63
CA LYS A 41 -3.02 -0.89 8.35
C LYS A 41 -4.10 -1.92 8.70
N LYS A 42 -4.62 -1.88 9.92
CA LYS A 42 -5.75 -2.72 10.38
C LYS A 42 -7.09 -2.20 9.86
N VAL A 43 -7.19 -2.02 8.55
CA VAL A 43 -8.40 -1.50 7.89
C VAL A 43 -9.36 -2.64 7.57
N GLY A 44 -10.48 -2.71 8.28
CA GLY A 44 -11.48 -3.76 8.14
C GLY A 44 -12.91 -3.23 8.15
N LEU A 45 -13.86 -4.12 7.90
CA LEU A 45 -15.28 -3.85 8.09
C LEU A 45 -15.59 -3.79 9.58
N GLY A 46 -16.25 -2.72 10.03
CA GLY A 46 -16.83 -2.67 11.37
C GLY A 46 -18.08 -3.55 11.52
N SER A 47 -18.27 -4.13 12.70
CA SER A 47 -19.43 -4.96 13.06
C SER A 47 -20.71 -4.12 13.11
N LEU A 48 -21.84 -4.70 12.68
CA LEU A 48 -23.14 -4.04 12.80
C LEU A 48 -23.69 -4.23 14.22
N SER A 49 -24.06 -3.13 14.85
CA SER A 49 -24.77 -3.08 16.14
C SER A 49 -26.27 -2.90 15.91
N GLY A 50 -27.08 -2.96 16.98
CA GLY A 50 -28.52 -2.67 16.89
C GLY A 50 -28.85 -1.22 16.49
N LYS A 51 -27.88 -0.30 16.60
CA LYS A 51 -28.01 1.10 16.17
C LYS A 51 -27.50 1.33 14.73
N SER A 52 -26.98 0.28 14.09
CA SER A 52 -26.43 0.40 12.75
C SER A 52 -27.56 0.41 11.73
N TYR A 53 -27.47 1.30 10.75
CA TYR A 53 -28.39 1.34 9.63
C TYR A 53 -28.35 0.02 8.85
N ILE A 54 -29.53 -0.52 8.58
CA ILE A 54 -29.76 -1.65 7.68
C ILE A 54 -30.72 -1.14 6.61
N PRO A 55 -30.39 -1.25 5.31
CA PRO A 55 -31.28 -0.82 4.25
C PRO A 55 -32.62 -1.55 4.27
N ASP A 56 -33.68 -0.85 3.89
CA ASP A 56 -35.00 -1.44 3.74
C ASP A 56 -34.98 -2.62 2.76
N GLY A 57 -35.70 -3.69 3.12
CA GLY A 57 -35.74 -4.93 2.35
C GLY A 57 -34.59 -5.91 2.62
N LEU A 58 -33.62 -5.56 3.46
CA LEU A 58 -32.58 -6.47 3.93
C LEU A 58 -32.69 -6.71 5.44
N ASN A 59 -32.44 -7.95 5.85
CA ASN A 59 -32.15 -8.23 7.25
C ASN A 59 -30.65 -8.03 7.56
N LYS A 60 -30.32 -7.95 8.85
CA LYS A 60 -28.94 -7.75 9.32
C LYS A 60 -27.94 -8.73 8.70
N SER A 61 -28.29 -10.02 8.66
CA SER A 61 -27.41 -11.08 8.15
C SER A 61 -27.13 -10.93 6.64
N GLN A 62 -28.18 -10.60 5.87
CA GLN A 62 -28.05 -10.34 4.43
C GLN A 62 -27.14 -9.13 4.17
N TYR A 63 -27.33 -8.04 4.93
CA TYR A 63 -26.51 -6.85 4.78
C TYR A 63 -25.06 -7.07 5.21
N GLU A 64 -24.81 -7.81 6.29
CA GLU A 64 -23.45 -8.23 6.66
C GLU A 64 -22.78 -9.06 5.57
N SER A 65 -23.51 -9.99 4.96
CA SER A 65 -23.01 -10.84 3.88
C SER A 65 -22.64 -10.01 2.64
N LEU A 66 -23.51 -9.08 2.24
CA LEU A 66 -23.23 -8.14 1.15
C LEU A 66 -21.99 -7.30 1.42
N ARG A 67 -21.87 -6.74 2.63
CA ARG A 67 -20.71 -5.94 3.03
C ARG A 67 -19.41 -6.75 2.96
N LYS A 68 -19.43 -8.01 3.44
CA LYS A 68 -18.29 -8.93 3.36
C LYS A 68 -17.87 -9.17 1.91
N GLN A 69 -18.83 -9.43 1.01
CA GLN A 69 -18.55 -9.62 -0.41
C GLN A 69 -17.92 -8.37 -1.05
N GLU A 70 -18.46 -7.19 -0.79
CA GLU A 70 -17.92 -5.93 -1.31
C GLU A 70 -16.52 -5.61 -0.79
N ALA A 71 -16.26 -5.87 0.50
CA ALA A 71 -14.92 -5.72 1.04
C ALA A 71 -13.92 -6.70 0.42
N ALA A 72 -14.33 -7.95 0.18
CA ALA A 72 -13.49 -8.94 -0.51
C ALA A 72 -13.17 -8.51 -1.95
N LYS A 73 -14.16 -8.03 -2.71
CA LYS A 73 -13.93 -7.49 -4.06
C LYS A 73 -12.94 -6.32 -4.05
N LYS A 74 -13.11 -5.37 -3.13
CA LYS A 74 -12.20 -4.23 -2.98
C LYS A 74 -10.79 -4.66 -2.59
N ALA A 75 -10.65 -5.62 -1.69
CA ALA A 75 -9.36 -6.18 -1.31
C ALA A 75 -8.67 -6.86 -2.50
N ALA A 76 -9.37 -7.72 -3.23
CA ALA A 76 -8.84 -8.38 -4.42
C ALA A 76 -8.40 -7.39 -5.51
N ASN A 77 -9.19 -6.34 -5.75
CA ASN A 77 -8.83 -5.28 -6.69
C ASN A 77 -7.58 -4.53 -6.27
N TYR A 78 -7.49 -4.17 -4.99
CA TYR A 78 -6.31 -3.52 -4.43
C TYR A 78 -5.07 -4.41 -4.60
N ASP A 79 -5.16 -5.69 -4.25
CA ASP A 79 -4.05 -6.64 -4.39
C ASP A 79 -3.62 -6.81 -5.85
N ARG A 80 -4.57 -6.85 -6.79
CA ARG A 80 -4.26 -6.86 -8.23
C ARG A 80 -3.48 -5.61 -8.64
N ASN A 81 -3.83 -4.44 -8.11
CA ASN A 81 -3.16 -3.19 -8.44
C ASN A 81 -1.79 -3.08 -7.77
N VAL A 82 -1.64 -3.51 -6.51
CA VAL A 82 -0.33 -3.59 -5.83
C VAL A 82 0.62 -4.50 -6.62
N LYS A 83 0.14 -5.67 -7.08
CA LYS A 83 0.93 -6.58 -7.92
C LYS A 83 1.32 -6.00 -9.28
N LYS A 84 0.64 -4.94 -9.74
CA LYS A 84 0.87 -4.22 -11.00
C LYS A 84 1.70 -2.95 -10.81
N ALA A 85 1.70 -2.37 -9.61
CA ALA A 85 2.47 -1.18 -9.28
C ALA A 85 3.96 -1.45 -9.51
N GLY A 86 4.65 -0.50 -10.15
CA GLY A 86 6.07 -0.65 -10.54
C GLY A 86 6.34 -1.59 -11.74
N LYS A 87 5.33 -2.30 -12.28
CA LYS A 87 5.51 -3.16 -13.47
C LYS A 87 5.16 -2.46 -14.78
N PHE A 88 4.24 -1.50 -14.72
CA PHE A 88 4.00 -0.60 -15.84
C PHE A 88 5.11 0.46 -15.85
N LEU A 89 5.76 0.62 -17.00
CA LEU A 89 6.70 1.71 -17.21
C LEU A 89 5.93 3.01 -16.98
N ASP A 90 6.45 3.87 -16.11
CA ASP A 90 5.96 5.24 -16.03
C ASP A 90 6.16 5.86 -17.41
N TYR A 91 5.05 6.21 -18.08
CA TYR A 91 5.06 6.83 -19.39
C TYR A 91 5.92 8.10 -19.36
N THR A 92 5.89 8.85 -18.27
CA THR A 92 6.72 10.03 -18.08
C THR A 92 8.20 9.65 -17.93
N LEU A 93 8.52 8.55 -17.24
CA LEU A 93 9.89 8.03 -17.13
C LEU A 93 10.45 7.58 -18.48
N PHE A 94 9.65 6.90 -19.31
CA PHE A 94 10.04 6.47 -20.66
C PHE A 94 10.39 7.67 -21.58
N TYR A 95 9.63 8.77 -21.52
CA TYR A 95 9.93 9.97 -22.32
C TYR A 95 11.08 10.79 -21.71
N LYS A 96 11.16 10.91 -20.37
CA LYS A 96 12.29 11.58 -19.69
C LYS A 96 13.62 10.89 -19.99
N GLN A 97 13.67 9.56 -19.92
CA GLN A 97 14.87 8.79 -20.23
C GLN A 97 15.32 8.95 -21.69
N ARG A 98 14.38 9.05 -22.64
CA ARG A 98 14.70 9.35 -24.05
C ARG A 98 15.19 10.78 -24.28
N GLY A 99 14.66 11.75 -23.54
CA GLY A 99 15.11 13.14 -23.61
C GLY A 99 16.52 13.35 -23.00
N THR A 100 16.94 12.46 -22.10
CA THR A 100 18.26 12.47 -21.47
C THR A 100 19.26 11.50 -22.10
N ASP A 101 18.84 10.70 -23.09
CA ASP A 101 19.70 9.75 -23.78
C ASP A 101 20.55 10.47 -24.84
N THR A 102 21.84 10.66 -24.54
CA THR A 102 22.82 11.28 -25.44
C THR A 102 23.32 10.30 -26.52
N GLY A 103 23.06 8.99 -26.37
CA GLY A 103 23.51 7.94 -27.28
C GLY A 103 22.49 7.53 -28.33
N SER A 104 21.22 7.93 -28.18
CA SER A 104 20.08 7.49 -29.00
C SER A 104 19.93 5.97 -29.06
N ASP A 105 20.26 5.26 -27.98
CA ASP A 105 20.25 3.80 -27.93
C ASP A 105 18.84 3.24 -28.09
N TRP A 106 17.81 4.00 -27.68
CA TRP A 106 16.41 3.66 -27.97
C TRP A 106 16.13 3.56 -29.47
N LYS A 107 16.77 4.38 -30.31
CA LYS A 107 16.60 4.37 -31.78
C LYS A 107 17.34 3.22 -32.45
N LYS A 108 18.40 2.72 -31.80
CA LYS A 108 19.18 1.55 -32.25
C LYS A 108 18.53 0.22 -31.87
N SER A 109 17.53 0.23 -30.98
CA SER A 109 16.76 -0.96 -30.64
C SER A 109 15.88 -1.41 -31.80
N VAL A 110 15.76 -2.72 -32.00
CA VAL A 110 14.87 -3.35 -32.99
C VAL A 110 13.39 -3.01 -32.79
N THR A 111 13.01 -2.60 -31.58
CA THR A 111 11.65 -2.14 -31.29
C THR A 111 11.53 -0.62 -31.31
N LEU A 112 12.58 0.13 -31.71
CA LEU A 112 12.65 1.60 -31.67
C LEU A 112 12.27 2.19 -30.31
N GLY A 113 12.59 1.46 -29.23
CA GLY A 113 12.24 1.82 -27.86
C GLY A 113 10.80 1.48 -27.46
N HIS A 114 9.97 0.94 -28.36
CA HIS A 114 8.63 0.48 -28.02
C HIS A 114 8.69 -0.84 -27.23
N ARG A 115 7.83 -0.95 -26.21
CA ARG A 115 7.64 -2.20 -25.48
C ARG A 115 6.63 -3.06 -26.21
N MET A 116 7.05 -4.21 -26.70
CA MET A 116 6.17 -5.19 -27.34
C MET A 116 5.44 -5.98 -26.25
N ALA A 117 4.11 -5.94 -26.24
CA ALA A 117 3.31 -6.82 -25.40
C ALA A 117 3.23 -8.20 -26.07
N LYS A 118 3.45 -9.29 -25.31
CA LYS A 118 3.15 -10.63 -25.82
C LYS A 118 1.65 -10.73 -26.09
N THR A 119 1.29 -10.90 -27.36
CA THR A 119 -0.07 -11.30 -27.76
C THR A 119 -0.09 -12.81 -27.94
N LYS A 120 -0.56 -13.49 -26.90
CA LYS A 120 -0.74 -14.94 -26.75
C LYS A 120 0.55 -15.76 -26.72
#